data_AF-A0A6N0NYE3-F1
#
_entry.id   AF-A0A6N0NYE3-F1
#
_cell.length_a   1.000
_cell.length_b   1.000
_cell.length_c   1.000
_cell.angle_alpha   90.00
_cell.angle_beta   90.00
_cell.angle_gamma   90.00
#
_symmetry.space_group_name_H-M   'P 1'
#
loop_
_entity.id
_entity.type
_entity.pdbx_description
1 polymer ?
#
loop_
_entity_poly.entity_id
_entity_poly.type
_entity_poly.pdbx_seq_one_letter_code
_entity_poly.pdbx_strand_id
1 'polypeptide(L)'
;MSLIDRLVQDHAEEDVLLEKVKAIVEEGRGDGQVMELMDRFSRNLKYHIFLEEEYLFPMIAGEYIFRWNFELMNQHVALWNLVEKIESSFRRGELEEVKKSVYLLSSLLKVHNAIEERNGIYEEIGKALKERGGMELPSEMPKGWSPKFMTTPTSEE
;
A
#
# COMPACT_ATOMS: atom_id res chain seq x y z
N MET A 1 -8.72 19.65 -1.74
CA MET A 1 -8.82 18.21 -1.42
C MET A 1 -8.05 18.00 -0.14
N SER A 2 -8.64 17.35 0.87
CA SER A 2 -7.91 17.03 2.09
C SER A 2 -6.92 15.88 1.85
N LEU A 3 -5.98 15.67 2.77
CA LEU A 3 -5.06 14.54 2.70
C LEU A 3 -5.80 13.20 2.76
N ILE A 4 -6.81 13.07 3.62
CA ILE A 4 -7.63 11.86 3.70
C ILE A 4 -8.36 11.62 2.38
N ASP A 5 -8.94 12.66 1.76
CA ASP A 5 -9.59 12.52 0.45
C ASP A 5 -8.59 12.04 -0.61
N ARG A 6 -7.32 12.47 -0.51
CA ARG A 6 -6.26 12.01 -1.40
C ARG A 6 -5.97 10.51 -1.21
N LEU A 7 -5.85 10.03 0.04
CA LEU A 7 -5.58 8.62 0.31
C LEU A 7 -6.74 7.72 -0.12
N VAL A 8 -7.97 8.15 0.12
CA VAL A 8 -9.17 7.44 -0.40
C VAL A 8 -9.19 7.44 -1.93
N GLN A 9 -8.71 8.50 -2.58
CA GLN A 9 -8.56 8.53 -4.03
C GLN A 9 -7.45 7.59 -4.53
N ASP A 10 -6.35 7.46 -3.77
CA ASP A 10 -5.28 6.49 -4.04
C ASP A 10 -5.85 5.05 -3.98
N HIS A 11 -6.67 4.71 -2.97
CA HIS A 11 -7.36 3.41 -2.89
C HIS A 11 -8.18 3.09 -4.16
N ALA A 12 -8.96 4.07 -4.64
CA ALA A 12 -9.77 3.90 -5.83
C ALA A 12 -8.93 3.73 -7.10
N GLU A 13 -7.80 4.44 -7.19
CA GLU A 13 -6.86 4.31 -8.31
C GLU A 13 -6.19 2.94 -8.32
N GLU A 14 -5.74 2.47 -7.16
CA GLU A 14 -5.11 1.17 -6.95
C GLU A 14 -6.02 0.01 -7.34
N ASP A 15 -7.30 0.05 -6.93
CA ASP A 15 -8.31 -0.92 -7.32
C ASP A 15 -8.48 -0.96 -8.86
N VAL A 16 -8.57 0.21 -9.51
CA VAL A 16 -8.70 0.29 -10.97
C VAL A 16 -7.47 -0.27 -11.68
N LEU A 17 -6.26 -0.01 -11.16
CA LEU A 17 -5.01 -0.52 -11.73
C LEU A 17 -4.94 -2.05 -11.58
N LEU A 18 -5.27 -2.60 -10.41
CA LEU A 18 -5.27 -4.04 -10.18
C LEU A 18 -6.30 -4.77 -11.03
N GLU A 19 -7.51 -4.24 -11.19
CA GLU A 19 -8.52 -4.85 -12.06
C GLU A 19 -8.07 -4.90 -13.53
N LYS A 20 -7.37 -3.86 -14.02
CA LYS A 20 -6.75 -3.89 -15.35
C LYS A 20 -5.67 -4.96 -15.46
N VAL A 21 -4.79 -5.06 -14.47
CA VAL A 21 -3.73 -6.09 -14.43
C VAL A 21 -4.37 -7.49 -14.44
N LYS A 22 -5.38 -7.73 -13.59
CA LYS A 22 -6.11 -9.00 -13.54
C LYS A 22 -6.68 -9.39 -14.90
N ALA A 23 -7.35 -8.46 -15.58
CA ALA A 23 -7.93 -8.72 -16.89
C ALA A 23 -6.88 -9.19 -17.91
N ILE A 24 -5.70 -8.56 -17.92
CA ILE A 24 -4.63 -8.91 -18.86
C ILE A 24 -3.99 -10.27 -18.51
N VAL A 25 -3.70 -10.53 -17.23
CA VAL A 25 -3.07 -11.80 -16.81
C VAL A 25 -4.02 -13.00 -16.92
N GLU A 26 -5.34 -12.79 -16.84
CA GLU A 26 -6.35 -13.83 -17.13
C GLU A 26 -6.33 -14.28 -18.59
N GLU A 27 -6.02 -13.37 -19.51
CA GLU A 27 -5.86 -13.69 -20.93
C GLU A 27 -4.53 -14.40 -21.24
N GLY A 28 -3.72 -14.70 -20.23
CA GLY A 28 -2.42 -15.36 -20.35
C GLY A 28 -1.36 -14.47 -21.01
N ARG A 29 -1.55 -13.14 -21.03
CA ARG A 29 -0.62 -12.21 -21.66
C ARG A 29 0.36 -11.66 -20.62
N GLY A 30 1.65 -11.84 -20.90
CA GLY A 30 2.75 -11.15 -20.22
C GLY A 30 3.22 -9.95 -21.04
N ASP A 31 2.33 -9.02 -21.35
CA ASP A 31 2.68 -7.88 -22.19
C ASP A 31 3.37 -6.75 -21.41
N GLY A 32 4.05 -5.84 -22.12
CA GLY A 32 4.68 -4.67 -21.51
C GLY A 32 3.68 -3.73 -20.81
N GLN A 33 2.39 -3.85 -21.12
CA GLN A 33 1.33 -3.07 -20.50
C GLN A 33 1.10 -3.50 -19.05
N VAL A 34 1.17 -4.80 -18.72
CA VAL A 34 1.12 -5.26 -17.31
C VAL A 34 2.23 -4.62 -16.48
N MET A 35 3.44 -4.53 -17.02
CA MET A 35 4.57 -3.94 -16.30
C MET A 35 4.39 -2.44 -16.06
N GLU A 36 3.87 -1.70 -17.03
CA GLU A 36 3.59 -0.27 -16.86
C GLU A 36 2.51 -0.04 -15.80
N LEU A 37 1.44 -0.84 -15.82
CA LEU A 37 0.37 -0.78 -14.83
C LEU A 37 0.88 -1.14 -13.42
N MET A 38 1.68 -2.20 -13.30
CA MET A 38 2.27 -2.62 -12.03
C MET A 38 3.29 -1.62 -11.49
N ASP A 39 4.07 -0.97 -12.36
CA ASP A 39 5.00 0.09 -11.94
C ASP A 39 4.25 1.31 -11.40
N ARG A 40 3.17 1.73 -12.07
CA ARG A 40 2.31 2.81 -11.57
C ARG A 40 1.66 2.43 -10.24
N PHE A 41 1.09 1.22 -10.15
CA PHE A 41 0.50 0.70 -8.92
C PHE A 41 1.54 0.66 -7.79
N SER A 42 2.72 0.09 -8.03
CA SER A 42 3.77 -0.01 -7.02
C SER A 42 4.21 1.37 -6.53
N ARG A 43 4.35 2.35 -7.42
CA ARG A 43 4.76 3.70 -7.01
C ARG A 43 3.70 4.38 -6.15
N ASN A 44 2.41 4.24 -6.52
CA ASN A 44 1.32 4.79 -5.72
C ASN A 44 1.28 4.12 -4.34
N LEU A 45 1.13 2.80 -4.28
CA LEU A 45 0.97 2.06 -3.02
C LEU A 45 2.16 2.25 -2.07
N LYS A 46 3.40 2.18 -2.57
CA LYS A 46 4.58 2.37 -1.71
C LYS A 46 4.64 3.79 -1.13
N TYR A 47 4.25 4.79 -1.92
CA TYR A 47 4.20 6.17 -1.45
C TYR A 47 3.04 6.39 -0.48
N HIS A 48 1.88 5.78 -0.73
CA HIS A 48 0.74 5.76 0.18
C HIS A 48 1.15 5.24 1.56
N ILE A 49 1.70 4.03 1.61
CA ILE A 49 2.20 3.37 2.83
C ILE A 49 3.21 4.26 3.56
N PHE A 50 4.17 4.84 2.84
CA PHE A 50 5.15 5.76 3.43
C PHE A 50 4.49 6.95 4.14
N LEU A 51 3.50 7.58 3.51
CA LEU A 51 2.81 8.72 4.11
C LEU A 51 2.05 8.33 5.37
N GLU A 52 1.41 7.16 5.35
CA GLU A 52 0.69 6.68 6.52
C GLU A 52 1.63 6.39 7.68
N GLU A 53 2.69 5.62 7.46
CA GLU A 53 3.60 5.19 8.53
C GLU A 53 4.43 6.33 9.13
N GLU A 54 4.86 7.29 8.31
CA GLU A 54 5.75 8.36 8.75
C GLU A 54 5.01 9.58 9.26
N TYR A 55 3.82 9.85 8.73
CA TYR A 55 3.14 11.12 8.98
C TYR A 55 1.80 10.94 9.68
N LEU A 56 0.98 9.97 9.28
CA LEU A 56 -0.40 9.88 9.78
C LEU A 56 -0.57 9.00 11.01
N PHE A 57 -0.10 7.76 10.97
CA PHE A 57 -0.20 6.82 12.08
C PHE A 57 0.50 7.31 13.36
N PRO A 58 1.58 8.13 13.32
CA PRO A 58 2.11 8.75 14.53
C PRO A 58 1.18 9.78 15.19
N MET A 59 0.13 10.26 14.52
CA MET A 59 -0.78 11.28 15.08
C MET A 59 -1.84 10.72 15.99
N ILE A 60 -2.18 9.44 15.84
CA ILE A 60 -3.30 8.82 16.54
C ILE A 60 -2.82 8.14 17.82
N ALA A 61 -3.61 8.25 18.90
CA ALA A 61 -3.27 7.76 20.22
C ALA A 61 -4.45 6.99 20.87
N GLY A 62 -4.14 5.99 21.70
CA GLY A 62 -5.12 5.18 22.42
C GLY A 62 -4.98 3.67 22.17
N GLU A 63 -5.29 2.84 23.16
CA GLU A 63 -5.05 1.38 23.11
C GLU A 63 -5.79 0.67 21.97
N TYR A 64 -7.05 1.04 21.69
CA TYR A 64 -7.82 0.46 20.59
C TYR A 64 -7.18 0.75 19.23
N ILE A 65 -6.74 2.00 19.05
CA ILE A 65 -6.07 2.45 17.83
C ILE A 65 -4.69 1.79 17.70
N PHE A 66 -3.98 1.59 18.81
CA PHE A 66 -2.68 0.92 18.81
C PHE A 66 -2.77 -0.49 18.22
N ARG A 67 -3.84 -1.24 18.54
CA ARG A 67 -4.05 -2.58 17.97
C ARG A 67 -4.23 -2.55 16.44
N TRP A 68 -5.05 -1.63 15.94
CA TRP A 68 -5.28 -1.51 14.50
C TRP A 68 -4.07 -0.98 13.76
N ASN A 69 -3.35 -0.02 14.34
CA ASN A 69 -2.09 0.46 13.79
C ASN A 69 -1.09 -0.70 13.65
N PHE A 70 -0.89 -1.51 14.70
CA PHE A 70 -0.01 -2.68 14.61
C PHE A 70 -0.41 -3.66 13.51
N GLU A 71 -1.72 -3.93 13.35
CA GLU A 71 -2.22 -4.78 12.25
C GLU A 71 -1.94 -4.17 10.88
N LEU A 72 -2.24 -2.88 10.68
CA LEU A 72 -2.00 -2.16 9.42
C LEU A 72 -0.51 -2.15 9.05
N MET A 73 0.38 -1.91 10.02
CA MET A 73 1.83 -1.97 9.80
C MET A 73 2.32 -3.36 9.34
N ASN A 74 1.72 -4.45 9.85
CA ASN A 74 2.01 -5.80 9.34
C ASN A 74 1.44 -6.03 7.94
N GLN A 75 0.25 -5.50 7.67
CA GLN A 75 -0.36 -5.57 6.34
C GLN A 75 0.46 -4.78 5.32
N HIS A 76 1.04 -3.63 5.65
CA HIS A 76 1.97 -2.90 4.79
C HIS A 76 3.17 -3.75 4.37
N VAL A 77 3.77 -4.50 5.29
CA VAL A 77 4.86 -5.43 4.99
C VAL A 77 4.39 -6.52 4.01
N ALA A 78 3.20 -7.08 4.24
CA ALA A 78 2.63 -8.11 3.37
C ALA A 78 2.31 -7.57 1.96
N LEU A 79 1.70 -6.38 1.87
CA LEU A 79 1.41 -5.67 0.63
C LEU A 79 2.71 -5.38 -0.14
N TRP A 80 3.71 -4.83 0.53
CA TRP A 80 5.02 -4.52 -0.04
C TRP A 80 5.69 -5.76 -0.62
N ASN A 81 5.76 -6.84 0.15
CA ASN A 81 6.36 -8.11 -0.28
C ASN A 81 5.61 -8.72 -1.47
N LEU A 82 4.28 -8.59 -1.52
CA LEU A 82 3.48 -9.07 -2.66
C LEU A 82 3.78 -8.29 -3.93
N VAL A 83 3.93 -6.96 -3.84
CA VAL A 83 4.32 -6.14 -4.98
C VAL A 83 5.69 -6.55 -5.52
N GLU A 84 6.70 -6.68 -4.65
CA GLU A 84 8.04 -7.12 -5.06
C GLU A 84 8.03 -8.53 -5.65
N LYS A 85 7.21 -9.42 -5.09
CA LYS A 85 7.03 -10.77 -5.62
C LYS A 85 6.39 -10.75 -7.01
N ILE A 86 5.36 -9.93 -7.25
CA ILE A 86 4.72 -9.80 -8.56
C ILE A 86 5.74 -9.30 -9.59
N GLU A 87 6.44 -8.21 -9.30
CA GLU A 87 7.45 -7.64 -10.18
C GLU A 87 8.55 -8.67 -10.50
N SER A 88 9.04 -9.39 -9.49
CA SER A 88 10.08 -10.40 -9.68
C SER A 88 9.60 -11.61 -10.46
N SER A 89 8.36 -12.07 -10.23
CA SER A 89 7.77 -13.21 -10.94
C SER A 89 7.52 -12.86 -12.41
N PHE A 90 7.10 -11.62 -12.67
CA PHE A 90 6.94 -11.12 -14.03
C PHE A 90 8.27 -11.10 -14.79
N ARG A 91 9.34 -10.58 -14.17
CA ARG A 91 10.70 -10.60 -14.76
C ARG A 91 11.20 -12.01 -15.06
N ARG A 92 10.76 -13.03 -14.31
CA ARG A 92 11.08 -14.45 -14.55
C ARG A 92 10.14 -15.14 -15.55
N GLY A 93 9.09 -14.46 -16.04
CA GLY A 93 8.10 -15.06 -16.93
C GLY A 93 7.14 -16.03 -16.23
N GLU A 94 7.01 -15.95 -14.90
CA GLU A 94 6.18 -16.85 -14.09
C GLU A 94 4.72 -16.34 -14.03
N LEU A 95 4.03 -16.34 -15.17
CA LEU A 95 2.69 -15.72 -15.30
C LEU A 95 1.64 -16.29 -14.34
N GLU A 96 1.67 -17.60 -14.06
CA GLU A 96 0.77 -18.22 -13.08
C GLU A 96 1.04 -17.71 -11.65
N GLU A 97 2.28 -17.41 -11.31
CA GLU A 97 2.64 -16.88 -10.00
C GLU A 97 2.28 -15.40 -9.89
N VAL A 98 2.46 -14.64 -10.97
CA VAL A 98 1.97 -13.26 -11.10
C VAL A 98 0.46 -13.24 -10.87
N LYS A 99 -0.29 -14.09 -11.58
CA LYS A 99 -1.75 -14.20 -11.45
C LYS A 99 -2.16 -14.44 -10.00
N LYS A 100 -1.64 -15.49 -9.36
CA LYS A 100 -1.94 -15.80 -7.94
C LYS A 100 -1.62 -14.64 -7.02
N SER A 101 -0.47 -14.00 -7.20
CA SER A 101 -0.01 -12.92 -6.34
C SER A 101 -0.85 -11.65 -6.52
N VAL A 102 -1.30 -11.33 -7.74
CA VAL A 102 -2.22 -10.20 -8.02
C VAL A 102 -3.57 -10.41 -7.36
N TYR A 103 -4.11 -11.63 -7.39
CA TYR A 103 -5.37 -11.94 -6.69
C TYR A 103 -5.23 -11.79 -5.18
N LEU A 104 -4.15 -12.33 -4.61
CA LEU A 104 -3.88 -12.21 -3.18
C LEU A 104 -3.69 -10.74 -2.77
N LEU A 105 -2.92 -9.98 -3.54
CA LEU A 105 -2.70 -8.54 -3.34
C LEU A 105 -4.03 -7.77 -3.33
N SER A 106 -4.90 -8.01 -4.32
CA SER A 106 -6.19 -7.34 -4.37
C SER A 106 -7.13 -7.72 -3.22
N SER A 107 -7.12 -8.98 -2.78
CA SER A 107 -7.89 -9.39 -1.60
C SER A 107 -7.38 -8.73 -0.33
N LEU A 108 -6.05 -8.66 -0.15
CA LEU A 108 -5.43 -8.02 1.00
C LEU A 108 -5.70 -6.52 1.02
N LEU A 109 -5.54 -5.83 -0.12
CA LEU A 109 -5.77 -4.39 -0.24
C LEU A 109 -7.23 -4.02 0.11
N LYS A 110 -8.21 -4.81 -0.33
CA LYS A 110 -9.62 -4.58 0.05
C LYS A 110 -9.87 -4.67 1.55
N VAL A 111 -9.20 -5.59 2.25
CA VAL A 111 -9.31 -5.72 3.70
C VAL A 111 -8.61 -4.56 4.39
N HIS A 112 -7.42 -4.21 3.92
CA HIS A 112 -6.61 -3.10 4.40
C HIS A 112 -7.36 -1.77 4.34
N ASN A 113 -7.81 -1.38 3.15
CA ASN A 113 -8.56 -0.13 2.93
C ASN A 113 -9.84 -0.10 3.78
N ALA A 114 -10.51 -1.25 3.95
CA ALA A 114 -11.70 -1.32 4.79
C ALA A 114 -11.41 -1.09 6.29
N ILE A 115 -10.24 -1.52 6.79
CA ILE A 115 -9.82 -1.25 8.16
C ILE A 115 -9.59 0.25 8.34
N GLU A 116 -8.86 0.89 7.43
CA GLU A 116 -8.56 2.33 7.50
C GLU A 116 -9.81 3.20 7.45
N GLU A 117 -10.68 2.92 6.48
CA GLU A 117 -11.86 3.73 6.22
C GLU A 117 -12.99 3.48 7.22
N ARG A 118 -13.17 2.25 7.70
CA ARG A 118 -14.37 1.86 8.49
C ARG A 118 -14.11 1.64 9.97
N ASN A 119 -12.88 1.40 10.41
CA ASN A 119 -12.57 1.20 11.84
C ASN A 119 -12.15 2.49 12.54
N GLY A 120 -12.41 3.65 11.93
CA GLY A 120 -12.22 4.98 12.53
C GLY A 120 -10.81 5.55 12.42
N ILE A 121 -9.89 4.90 11.69
CA ILE A 121 -8.49 5.34 11.58
C ILE A 121 -8.40 6.71 10.90
N TYR A 122 -8.97 6.84 9.70
CA TYR A 122 -9.00 8.13 8.99
C TYR A 122 -9.85 9.19 9.71
N GLU A 123 -10.89 8.79 10.45
CA GLU A 123 -11.66 9.74 11.24
C GLU A 123 -10.80 10.38 12.34
N GLU A 124 -10.05 9.57 13.09
CA GLU A 124 -9.16 10.02 14.16
C GLU A 124 -7.98 10.83 13.63
N ILE A 125 -7.38 10.42 12.51
CA ILE A 125 -6.37 11.21 11.80
C ILE A 125 -6.96 12.57 11.39
N GLY A 126 -8.19 12.59 10.89
CA GLY A 126 -8.88 13.81 10.47
C GLY A 126 -9.12 14.78 11.61
N LYS A 127 -9.42 14.28 12.82
CA LYS A 127 -9.51 15.10 14.05
C LYS A 127 -8.14 15.66 14.40
N ALA A 128 -7.12 14.82 14.47
CA ALA A 128 -5.75 15.25 14.80
C ALA A 128 -5.19 16.28 13.81
N LEU A 129 -5.44 16.12 12.50
CA LEU A 129 -4.99 17.08 11.47
C LEU A 129 -5.68 18.44 11.61
N LYS A 130 -6.97 18.47 11.95
CA LYS A 130 -7.71 19.73 12.19
C LYS A 130 -7.15 20.47 13.40
N GLU A 131 -6.83 19.76 14.48
CA GLU A 131 -6.24 20.35 15.68
C GLU A 131 -4.84 20.92 15.44
N ARG A 132 -4.05 20.28 14.57
CA ARG A 132 -2.69 20.73 14.21
C ARG A 132 -2.64 21.82 13.16
N GLY A 133 -3.76 22.16 12.52
CA GLY A 133 -3.81 23.17 11.45
C GLY A 133 -3.30 22.68 10.09
N GLY A 134 -3.24 21.36 9.88
CA GLY A 134 -2.72 20.72 8.67
C GLY A 134 -1.31 20.16 8.83
N MET A 135 -0.76 19.64 7.73
CA MET A 135 0.58 19.07 7.65
C MET A 135 1.12 19.23 6.22
N GLU A 136 2.38 19.63 6.10
CA GLU A 136 3.12 19.56 4.85
C GLU A 136 3.65 18.14 4.66
N LEU A 137 3.37 17.56 3.50
CA LEU A 137 3.89 16.26 3.13
C LEU A 137 5.01 16.42 2.11
N PRO A 138 5.99 15.50 2.10
CA PRO A 138 6.95 15.42 1.01
C PRO A 138 6.22 15.20 -0.32
N SER A 139 6.86 15.52 -1.44
CA SER A 139 6.32 15.20 -2.78
C SER A 139 6.69 13.79 -3.24
N GLU A 140 7.72 13.20 -2.61
CA GLU A 140 8.30 11.93 -3.00
C GLU A 140 8.73 11.12 -1.76
N MET A 141 8.70 9.80 -1.88
CA MET A 141 9.26 8.89 -0.88
C MET A 141 10.79 8.94 -0.91
N PRO A 142 11.48 8.99 0.26
CA PRO A 142 12.93 8.91 0.31
C PRO A 142 13.47 7.64 -0.35
N LYS A 143 14.61 7.78 -1.05
CA LYS A 143 15.27 6.64 -1.66
C LYS A 143 15.72 5.63 -0.59
N GLY A 144 15.37 4.37 -0.80
CA GLY A 144 15.72 3.28 0.13
C GLY A 144 14.79 3.17 1.34
N TRP A 145 13.70 3.94 1.37
CA TRP A 145 12.66 3.74 2.38
C TRP A 145 11.95 2.39 2.21
N SER A 146 11.57 1.78 3.32
CA SER A 146 10.78 0.55 3.41
C SER A 146 9.89 0.59 4.66
N PRO A 147 8.81 -0.20 4.72
CA PRO A 147 7.92 -0.27 5.88
C PRO A 147 8.67 -0.52 7.19
N LYS A 148 8.29 0.13 8.28
CA LYS A 148 9.01 0.07 9.57
C LYS A 148 9.06 -1.32 10.18
N PHE A 149 8.07 -2.16 9.89
CA PHE A 149 8.01 -3.55 10.38
C PHE A 149 8.70 -4.53 9.45
N MET A 150 9.24 -4.06 8.32
CA MET A 150 10.05 -4.89 7.45
C MET A 150 11.35 -5.23 8.18
N THR A 151 11.56 -6.51 8.48
CA THR A 151 12.85 -6.96 8.99
C THR A 151 13.88 -6.85 7.89
N THR A 152 14.89 -6.01 8.08
CA THR A 152 16.12 -6.14 7.30
C THR A 152 16.71 -7.50 7.65
N PRO A 153 17.17 -8.32 6.68
CA PRO A 153 18.01 -9.45 7.01
C PRO A 153 19.15 -8.89 7.85
N THR A 154 19.24 -9.32 9.11
CA THR A 154 20.46 -9.11 9.89
C THR A 154 21.55 -9.73 9.06
N SER A 155 22.47 -8.92 8.54
CA SER A 155 23.75 -9.43 8.07
C SER A 155 24.33 -10.19 9.26
N GLU A 156 24.26 -11.52 9.22
CA GLU A 156 24.93 -12.37 10.19
C GLU A 156 26.42 -12.00 10.16
N GLU A 157 26.92 -11.53 11.30
CA GLU A 157 28.34 -11.33 11.60
C GLU A 157 29.06 -12.68 11.79
#